data_AF-A0A9W8WNB6-F1
#
_entry.id   AF-A0A9W8WNB6-F1
#
_cell.length_a   1.000
_cell.length_b   1.000
_cell.length_c   1.000
_cell.angle_alpha   90.00
_cell.angle_beta   90.00
_cell.angle_gamma   90.00
#
_symmetry.space_group_name_H-M   'P 1'
#
loop_
_entity.id
_entity.type
_entity.pdbx_description
1 polymer ?
#
loop_
_entity_poly.entity_id
_entity_poly.type
_entity_poly.pdbx_seq_one_letter_code
_entity_poly.pdbx_strand_id
1 'polypeptide(L)'
;MGEDQMEPALQVIVLGSGGGPLESNVTSFLVRSVAQNWHRGSVVAVDAGVHLSSICNLIEAATPSPAPSAPFTLTSGPFSGLELPHKSVLANAAHITQSLVDTYLITHPHLDHIAGFVINTAGLPGTRPKKLAGLPSTIQAFKTHIFNHVIWPNLSDENNGAGMVTFMRLVEGGSPALGDGEGRGYVEVADGLQVKIWSVSHGHCIEKHNHRGSASSASTRFGSHDASMSIPPRRDLYSHPVPPQRTASLLSQATFGPGSPQTEQERICVYDSSAYFIQDQKTHREVLIFGDVEPDSLSLSPRNLQVWSEAAPKIDSGSLRAIFIECSYDDSQCDDRLFGHLKPVYVIQELRTLASQVAEARSNRLLNTKKRKRVGSLTEEVPRRNPSLANLSPEDPVSPKTIKASSVDLVYAGPETPPTPHLATPTAELTLRELESFTSAPMRQLDGLKVVIIHVKDRLNDGPNVGDQILEQLLEHEKEAQLGCEFVISKPGQSFFF
;
A
#
# COMPACT_ATOMS: atom_id res chain seq x y z
N MET A 1 21.93 -24.65 -18.79
CA MET A 1 21.72 -23.25 -19.22
C MET A 1 21.37 -22.51 -17.96
N GLY A 2 22.23 -21.57 -17.56
CA GLY A 2 22.23 -20.98 -16.22
C GLY A 2 20.90 -20.28 -15.91
N GLU A 3 20.47 -20.38 -14.66
CA GLU A 3 19.53 -19.42 -14.10
C GLU A 3 20.09 -18.03 -14.42
N ASP A 4 19.32 -17.26 -15.18
CA ASP A 4 19.58 -15.86 -15.44
C ASP A 4 19.50 -15.18 -14.05
N GLN A 5 20.64 -15.08 -13.35
CA GLN A 5 20.76 -14.36 -12.10
C GLN A 5 20.59 -12.88 -12.44
N MET A 6 19.33 -12.51 -12.61
CA MET A 6 18.89 -11.19 -12.94
C MET A 6 19.41 -10.25 -11.85
N GLU A 7 20.20 -9.24 -12.23
CA GLU A 7 20.77 -8.29 -11.27
C GLU A 7 19.68 -7.69 -10.39
N PRO A 8 19.93 -7.52 -9.07
CA PRO A 8 18.96 -6.93 -8.17
C PRO A 8 18.68 -5.47 -8.54
N ALA A 9 17.41 -5.08 -8.50
CA ALA A 9 16.92 -3.73 -8.73
C ALA A 9 16.80 -2.91 -7.45
N LEU A 10 16.47 -3.55 -6.32
CA LEU A 10 16.23 -2.88 -5.04
C LEU A 10 17.14 -3.43 -3.94
N GLN A 11 17.58 -2.55 -3.05
CA GLN A 11 18.20 -2.91 -1.78
C GLN A 11 17.31 -2.42 -0.63
N VAL A 12 16.99 -3.30 0.31
CA VAL A 12 16.32 -2.99 1.58
C VAL A 12 17.29 -3.23 2.73
N ILE A 13 17.60 -2.19 3.50
CA ILE A 13 18.47 -2.22 4.68
C ILE A 13 17.58 -2.18 5.93
N VAL A 14 17.78 -3.14 6.83
CA VAL A 14 17.06 -3.19 8.11
C VAL A 14 17.79 -2.33 9.13
N LEU A 15 17.20 -1.20 9.53
CA LEU A 15 17.71 -0.39 10.65
C LEU A 15 17.19 -0.91 11.99
N GLY A 16 15.91 -1.30 12.04
CA GLY A 16 15.28 -1.94 13.19
C GLY A 16 14.18 -2.88 12.72
N SER A 17 14.03 -4.01 13.41
CA SER A 17 13.06 -5.05 13.05
C SER A 17 12.21 -5.57 14.21
N GLY A 18 12.35 -5.00 15.40
CA GLY A 18 11.57 -5.35 16.57
C GLY A 18 10.23 -4.63 16.62
N GLY A 19 9.24 -5.28 17.23
CA GLY A 19 7.95 -4.69 17.57
C GLY A 19 7.89 -4.09 18.97
N GLY A 20 9.05 -3.88 19.59
CA GLY A 20 9.18 -3.52 20.99
C GLY A 20 9.03 -4.71 21.96
N PRO A 21 9.07 -4.45 23.28
CA PRO A 21 9.11 -3.12 23.90
C PRO A 21 10.49 -2.44 23.89
N LEU A 22 11.55 -3.11 23.43
CA LEU A 22 12.90 -2.54 23.35
C LEU A 22 12.98 -1.48 22.24
N GLU A 23 13.09 -0.21 22.62
CA GLU A 23 13.05 0.95 21.74
C GLU A 23 14.28 1.12 20.84
N SER A 24 15.39 0.45 21.15
CA SER A 24 16.63 0.52 20.36
C SER A 24 16.58 -0.27 19.05
N ASN A 25 15.54 -1.10 18.86
CA ASN A 25 15.37 -1.98 17.70
C ASN A 25 13.98 -1.85 17.04
N VAL A 26 13.20 -0.81 17.35
CA VAL A 26 11.86 -0.68 16.76
C VAL A 26 11.90 -0.42 15.25
N THR A 27 10.81 -0.76 14.56
CA THR A 27 10.77 -0.92 13.10
C THR A 27 11.24 0.31 12.31
N SER A 28 12.20 0.07 11.41
CA SER A 28 12.64 1.03 10.39
C SER A 28 13.49 0.37 9.32
N PHE A 29 13.28 0.79 8.07
CA PHE A 29 14.04 0.32 6.91
C PHE A 29 14.53 1.48 6.05
N LEU A 30 15.61 1.27 5.32
CA LEU A 30 16.01 2.12 4.19
C LEU A 30 15.86 1.33 2.89
N VAL A 31 15.29 1.94 1.86
CA VAL A 31 15.14 1.34 0.53
C VAL A 31 15.78 2.24 -0.51
N ARG A 32 16.52 1.64 -1.44
CA ARG A 32 17.12 2.33 -2.58
C ARG A 32 17.03 1.49 -3.85
N SER A 33 17.02 2.16 -4.99
CA SER A 33 17.31 1.52 -6.29
C SER A 33 18.80 1.20 -6.37
N VAL A 34 19.14 -0.05 -6.74
CA VAL A 34 20.52 -0.51 -6.96
C VAL A 34 21.10 0.07 -8.25
N ALA A 35 20.24 0.33 -9.24
CA ALA A 35 20.62 0.98 -10.50
C ALA A 35 21.10 2.43 -10.29
N GLN A 36 20.71 3.05 -9.16
CA GLN A 36 21.20 4.36 -8.75
C GLN A 36 22.43 4.20 -7.85
N ASN A 37 23.45 5.02 -8.09
CA ASN A 37 24.56 5.15 -7.14
C ASN A 37 24.06 5.84 -5.86
N TRP A 38 24.82 5.72 -4.78
CA TRP A 38 24.58 6.54 -3.58
C TRP A 38 24.70 8.02 -3.94
N HIS A 39 23.60 8.75 -3.85
CA HIS A 39 23.60 10.18 -4.11
C HIS A 39 22.50 10.89 -3.30
N ARG A 40 22.49 12.23 -3.38
CA ARG A 40 21.51 13.02 -2.65
C ARG A 40 20.09 12.64 -3.08
N GLY A 41 19.25 12.26 -2.12
CA GLY A 41 17.85 11.92 -2.35
C GLY A 41 17.62 10.53 -2.95
N SER A 42 18.63 9.65 -2.94
CA SER A 42 18.56 8.32 -3.55
C SER A 42 17.96 7.23 -2.64
N VAL A 43 17.49 7.59 -1.44
CA VAL A 43 17.03 6.64 -0.41
C VAL A 43 15.68 7.08 0.14
N VAL A 44 14.77 6.12 0.33
CA VAL A 44 13.56 6.30 1.15
C VAL A 44 13.72 5.58 2.48
N ALA A 45 13.16 6.13 3.54
CA ALA A 45 12.96 5.42 4.80
C ALA A 45 11.53 4.89 4.86
N VAL A 46 11.35 3.65 5.32
CA VAL A 46 10.03 3.06 5.57
C VAL A 46 9.90 2.84 7.06
N ASP A 47 8.99 3.60 7.68
CA ASP A 47 8.97 3.87 9.10
C ASP A 47 10.34 4.34 9.65
N ALA A 48 10.32 4.82 10.88
CA ALA A 48 11.47 5.45 11.49
C ALA A 48 11.37 5.39 13.02
N GLY A 49 11.07 4.21 13.55
CA GLY A 49 11.16 3.92 14.97
C GLY A 49 12.55 4.19 15.51
N VAL A 50 13.54 3.46 15.00
CA VAL A 50 14.97 3.72 15.19
C VAL A 50 15.57 4.23 13.88
N HIS A 51 16.49 5.20 13.93
CA HIS A 51 17.07 5.72 12.69
C HIS A 51 18.54 6.15 12.86
N LEU A 52 18.83 7.38 13.31
CA LEU A 52 20.22 7.87 13.44
C LEU A 52 21.12 6.97 14.30
N SER A 53 20.63 6.49 15.43
CA SER A 53 21.39 5.59 16.32
C SER A 53 21.76 4.28 15.62
N SER A 54 20.81 3.66 14.92
CA SER A 54 21.06 2.44 14.14
C SER A 54 22.05 2.70 13.00
N ILE A 55 21.90 3.80 12.26
CA ILE A 55 22.84 4.18 11.21
C ILE A 55 24.26 4.38 11.78
N CYS A 56 24.41 5.02 12.95
CA CYS A 56 25.70 5.17 13.62
C CYS A 56 26.33 3.80 13.92
N ASN A 57 25.58 2.91 14.57
CA ASN A 57 26.06 1.58 14.95
C ASN A 57 26.48 0.76 13.72
N LEU A 58 25.73 0.86 12.62
CA LEU A 58 26.02 0.15 11.38
C LEU A 58 27.28 0.70 10.67
N ILE A 59 27.47 2.02 10.66
CA ILE A 59 28.71 2.61 10.14
C ILE A 59 29.90 2.22 11.02
N GLU A 60 29.75 2.28 12.34
CA GLU A 60 30.82 1.91 13.29
C GLU A 60 31.24 0.45 13.10
N ALA A 61 30.28 -0.48 13.03
CA ALA A 61 30.55 -1.90 12.80
C ALA A 61 31.21 -2.18 11.43
N ALA A 62 30.90 -1.38 10.41
CA ALA A 62 31.47 -1.52 9.07
C ALA A 62 32.81 -0.79 8.88
N THR A 63 33.18 0.12 9.80
CA THR A 63 34.40 0.91 9.68
C THR A 63 35.63 0.08 10.07
N PRO A 64 36.65 -0.05 9.19
CA PRO A 64 37.87 -0.79 9.51
C PRO A 64 38.64 -0.19 10.70
N SER A 65 39.39 -1.04 11.41
CA SER A 65 40.34 -0.61 12.46
C SER A 65 41.79 -0.87 12.00
N PRO A 66 42.66 0.15 11.91
CA PRO A 66 42.41 1.56 12.24
C PRO A 66 41.52 2.28 11.20
N ALA A 67 40.79 3.31 11.66
CA ALA A 67 39.87 4.08 10.83
C ALA A 67 40.60 4.77 9.66
N PRO A 68 40.13 4.62 8.40
CA PRO A 68 40.70 5.30 7.25
C PRO A 68 40.61 6.83 7.33
N SER A 69 41.43 7.53 6.53
CA SER A 69 41.27 8.97 6.31
C SER A 69 40.06 9.25 5.42
N ALA A 70 39.25 10.24 5.77
CA ALA A 70 38.12 10.68 4.95
C ALA A 70 38.57 11.50 3.71
N PRO A 71 37.86 11.43 2.58
CA PRO A 71 36.74 10.52 2.32
C PRO A 71 37.20 9.07 2.16
N PHE A 72 36.36 8.10 2.55
CA PHE A 72 36.65 6.67 2.35
C PHE A 72 35.38 5.89 2.03
N THR A 73 35.50 4.81 1.26
CA THR A 73 34.37 3.95 0.89
C THR A 73 34.24 2.77 1.85
N LEU A 74 33.03 2.53 2.36
CA LEU A 74 32.74 1.30 3.09
C LEU A 74 32.80 0.09 2.16
N THR A 75 33.50 -0.97 2.58
CA THR A 75 33.65 -2.21 1.81
C THR A 75 32.83 -3.37 2.37
N SER A 76 32.19 -3.18 3.53
CA SER A 76 31.38 -4.17 4.22
C SER A 76 30.12 -3.55 4.82
N GLY A 77 29.23 -4.39 5.32
CA GLY A 77 27.99 -3.97 5.94
C GLY A 77 26.93 -3.47 4.93
N PRO A 78 25.79 -2.99 5.44
CA PRO A 78 24.65 -2.63 4.60
C PRO A 78 24.89 -1.40 3.71
N PHE A 79 25.84 -0.53 4.11
CA PHE A 79 26.23 0.66 3.37
C PHE A 79 27.47 0.41 2.48
N SER A 80 27.79 -0.84 2.14
CA SER A 80 28.91 -1.14 1.25
C SER A 80 28.80 -0.39 -0.08
N GLY A 81 29.92 0.16 -0.55
CA GLY A 81 30.01 1.03 -1.73
C GLY A 81 29.67 2.51 -1.46
N LEU A 82 29.23 2.88 -0.26
CA LEU A 82 29.00 4.28 0.11
C LEU A 82 30.33 4.97 0.47
N GLU A 83 30.62 6.10 -0.20
CA GLU A 83 31.71 6.99 0.18
C GLU A 83 31.27 7.88 1.36
N LEU A 84 32.01 7.78 2.46
CA LEU A 84 31.80 8.54 3.68
C LEU A 84 32.72 9.78 3.68
N PRO A 85 32.17 11.01 3.67
CA PRO A 85 32.95 12.23 3.54
C PRO A 85 33.60 12.69 4.84
N HIS A 86 33.22 12.13 6.00
CA HIS A 86 33.70 12.58 7.31
C HIS A 86 34.49 11.50 8.03
N LYS A 87 35.35 11.94 8.96
CA LYS A 87 36.11 11.04 9.83
C LYS A 87 35.26 10.43 10.95
N SER A 88 34.27 11.17 11.45
CA SER A 88 33.43 10.76 12.58
C SER A 88 32.22 9.96 12.11
N VAL A 89 31.92 8.87 12.80
CA VAL A 89 30.70 8.06 12.62
C VAL A 89 29.45 8.94 12.72
N LEU A 90 29.37 9.82 13.72
CA LEU A 90 28.21 10.70 13.93
C LEU A 90 27.98 11.64 12.75
N ALA A 91 29.06 12.23 12.23
CA ALA A 91 28.98 13.12 11.06
C ALA A 91 28.54 12.37 9.80
N ASN A 92 28.98 11.13 9.62
CA ASN A 92 28.56 10.29 8.50
C ASN A 92 27.10 9.82 8.63
N ALA A 93 26.63 9.48 9.83
CA ALA A 93 25.23 9.14 10.04
C ALA A 93 24.30 10.34 9.79
N ALA A 94 24.72 11.54 10.21
CA ALA A 94 24.07 12.79 9.87
C ALA A 94 24.07 13.02 8.34
N HIS A 95 25.19 12.76 7.66
CA HIS A 95 25.28 12.87 6.20
C HIS A 95 24.28 11.95 5.49
N ILE A 96 24.19 10.66 5.86
CA ILE A 96 23.22 9.71 5.30
C ILE A 96 21.80 10.23 5.49
N THR A 97 21.45 10.60 6.72
CA THR A 97 20.09 11.06 7.06
C THR A 97 19.74 12.38 6.37
N GLN A 98 20.64 13.35 6.32
CA GLN A 98 20.37 14.67 5.74
C GLN A 98 20.43 14.69 4.21
N SER A 99 21.38 13.96 3.61
CA SER A 99 21.65 14.05 2.19
C SER A 99 21.03 12.92 1.39
N LEU A 100 21.09 11.66 1.87
CA LEU A 100 20.68 10.52 1.08
C LEU A 100 19.19 10.20 1.23
N VAL A 101 18.66 10.25 2.46
CA VAL A 101 17.24 9.99 2.74
C VAL A 101 16.37 11.17 2.28
N ASP A 102 15.54 11.00 1.26
CA ASP A 102 14.65 12.06 0.75
C ASP A 102 13.30 12.08 1.48
N THR A 103 12.68 10.90 1.55
CA THR A 103 11.30 10.72 1.99
C THR A 103 11.18 9.64 3.05
N TYR A 104 10.34 9.90 4.05
CA TYR A 104 9.89 8.96 5.06
C TYR A 104 8.49 8.48 4.71
N LEU A 105 8.35 7.21 4.36
CA LEU A 105 7.09 6.52 4.15
C LEU A 105 6.62 5.98 5.51
N ILE A 106 5.63 6.63 6.13
CA ILE A 106 5.13 6.23 7.44
C ILE A 106 3.88 5.37 7.26
N THR A 107 3.87 4.17 7.83
CA THR A 107 2.75 3.23 7.74
C THR A 107 1.60 3.70 8.62
N HIS A 108 1.89 4.03 9.87
CA HIS A 108 0.94 4.51 10.87
C HIS A 108 1.64 5.29 12.01
N PRO A 109 0.90 6.03 12.85
CA PRO A 109 1.50 6.99 13.77
C PRO A 109 1.82 6.43 15.17
N HIS A 110 1.92 5.11 15.35
CA HIS A 110 2.38 4.55 16.64
C HIS A 110 3.85 4.93 16.90
N LEU A 111 4.19 5.15 18.17
CA LEU A 111 5.47 5.77 18.56
C LEU A 111 6.68 4.95 18.12
N ASP A 112 6.59 3.63 18.20
CA ASP A 112 7.60 2.68 17.74
C ASP A 112 7.83 2.71 16.22
N HIS A 113 6.96 3.34 15.43
CA HIS A 113 7.17 3.56 13.99
C HIS A 113 7.68 4.97 13.67
N ILE A 114 7.64 5.91 14.62
CA ILE A 114 7.90 7.34 14.33
C ILE A 114 8.91 8.02 15.25
N ALA A 115 9.26 7.44 16.40
CA ALA A 115 10.04 8.10 17.44
C ALA A 115 11.38 8.64 16.93
N GLY A 116 12.14 7.80 16.21
CA GLY A 116 13.41 8.16 15.60
C GLY A 116 13.25 9.31 14.61
N PHE A 117 12.25 9.27 13.73
CA PHE A 117 11.98 10.41 12.83
C PHE A 117 11.71 11.70 13.61
N VAL A 118 10.78 11.66 14.56
CA VAL A 118 10.39 12.84 15.35
C VAL A 118 11.59 13.43 16.09
N ILE A 119 12.36 12.62 16.82
CA ILE A 119 13.55 13.07 17.55
C ILE A 119 14.58 13.68 16.59
N ASN A 120 14.83 13.03 15.45
CA ASN A 120 15.88 13.42 14.53
C ASN A 120 15.54 14.70 13.74
N THR A 121 14.25 15.04 13.61
CA THR A 121 13.82 16.28 12.92
C THR A 121 14.35 17.56 13.57
N ALA A 122 14.58 17.56 14.89
CA ALA A 122 15.09 18.74 15.59
C ALA A 122 16.63 18.91 15.49
N GLY A 123 17.37 17.81 15.30
CA GLY A 123 18.82 17.80 15.41
C GLY A 123 19.57 18.06 14.11
N LEU A 124 18.90 17.98 12.96
CA LEU A 124 19.55 17.91 11.65
C LEU A 124 18.86 18.83 10.61
N PRO A 125 18.99 20.17 10.71
CA PRO A 125 18.50 21.07 9.69
C PRO A 125 19.26 20.81 8.38
N GLY A 126 18.61 20.14 7.43
CA GLY A 126 19.11 19.95 6.08
C GLY A 126 18.95 21.22 5.24
N THR A 127 19.50 21.21 4.03
CA THR A 127 19.28 22.29 3.05
C THR A 127 17.90 22.25 2.40
N ARG A 128 17.10 21.20 2.67
CA ARG A 128 15.74 21.02 2.17
C ARG A 128 14.85 20.40 3.25
N PRO A 129 13.55 20.72 3.25
CA PRO A 129 12.58 20.03 4.09
C PRO A 129 12.56 18.52 3.79
N LYS A 130 12.40 17.68 4.82
CA LYS A 130 12.19 16.24 4.66
C LYS A 130 10.74 15.97 4.28
N LYS A 131 10.50 15.04 3.38
CA LYS A 131 9.12 14.64 3.04
C LYS A 131 8.65 13.56 4.00
N LEU A 132 7.47 13.74 4.59
CA LEU A 132 6.73 12.68 5.27
C LEU A 132 5.56 12.29 4.38
N ALA A 133 5.60 11.08 3.83
CA ALA A 133 4.54 10.54 3.00
C ALA A 133 3.74 9.46 3.74
N GLY A 134 2.42 9.47 3.54
CA GLY A 134 1.53 8.47 4.12
C GLY A 134 0.07 8.72 3.82
N LEU A 135 -0.79 7.87 4.36
CA LEU A 135 -2.24 8.07 4.26
C LEU A 135 -2.65 9.40 4.93
N PRO A 136 -3.76 10.01 4.49
CA PRO A 136 -4.27 11.24 5.09
C PRO A 136 -4.53 11.10 6.60
N SER A 137 -4.96 9.93 7.08
CA SER A 137 -5.18 9.65 8.50
C SER A 137 -3.87 9.72 9.31
N THR A 138 -2.80 9.08 8.82
CA THR A 138 -1.45 9.15 9.41
C THR A 138 -0.94 10.59 9.49
N ILE A 139 -1.03 11.35 8.39
CA ILE A 139 -0.60 12.76 8.38
C ILE A 139 -1.44 13.62 9.32
N GLN A 140 -2.75 13.38 9.40
CA GLN A 140 -3.62 14.10 10.32
C GLN A 140 -3.25 13.82 11.79
N ALA A 141 -2.85 12.59 12.12
CA ALA A 141 -2.37 12.24 13.45
C ALA A 141 -1.07 13.00 13.78
N PHE A 142 -0.11 13.10 12.86
CA PHE A 142 1.09 13.92 13.05
C PHE A 142 0.75 15.39 13.34
N LYS A 143 -0.15 15.99 12.55
CA LYS A 143 -0.56 17.39 12.72
C LYS A 143 -1.25 17.66 14.06
N THR A 144 -2.05 16.71 14.52
CA THR A 144 -2.90 16.91 15.71
C THR A 144 -2.16 16.54 16.99
N HIS A 145 -1.38 15.47 16.94
CA HIS A 145 -0.86 14.80 18.14
C HIS A 145 0.67 14.85 18.27
N ILE A 146 1.43 15.11 17.20
CA ILE A 146 2.90 15.11 17.27
C ILE A 146 3.46 16.52 17.09
N PHE A 147 3.30 17.10 15.90
CA PHE A 147 3.77 18.44 15.54
C PHE A 147 2.76 19.51 15.97
N ASN A 148 2.47 19.56 17.27
CA ASN A 148 1.41 20.37 17.86
C ASN A 148 1.90 21.39 18.91
N HIS A 149 3.21 21.62 19.00
CA HIS A 149 3.87 22.47 20.00
C HIS A 149 3.76 22.01 21.46
N VAL A 150 3.21 20.81 21.70
CA VAL A 150 3.10 20.21 23.04
C VAL A 150 4.00 18.99 23.13
N ILE A 151 3.76 17.98 22.28
CA ILE A 151 4.58 16.77 22.23
C ILE A 151 5.90 17.07 21.52
N TRP A 152 5.82 17.72 20.36
CA TRP A 152 6.99 18.19 19.63
C TRP A 152 6.71 19.57 18.99
N PRO A 153 7.74 20.41 18.77
CA PRO A 153 7.55 21.63 17.99
C PRO A 153 6.88 21.32 16.64
N ASN A 154 6.00 22.22 16.17
CA ASN A 154 5.49 22.08 14.81
C ASN A 154 6.60 22.39 13.81
N LEU A 155 7.27 21.34 13.36
CA LEU A 155 8.35 21.42 12.36
C LEU A 155 7.85 21.25 10.93
N SER A 156 6.53 21.04 10.74
CA SER A 156 5.95 20.94 9.40
C SER A 156 5.87 22.28 8.68
N ASP A 157 5.54 22.28 7.39
CA ASP A 157 5.21 23.47 6.60
C ASP A 157 3.72 23.85 6.66
N GLU A 158 2.92 23.14 7.45
CA GLU A 158 1.50 23.39 7.66
C GLU A 158 1.24 23.95 9.07
N ASN A 159 0.06 24.56 9.28
CA ASN A 159 -0.40 25.06 10.59
C ASN A 159 0.61 25.99 11.31
N ASN A 160 1.25 26.91 10.58
CA ASN A 160 2.29 27.83 11.08
C ASN A 160 3.55 27.11 11.62
N GLY A 161 3.91 25.97 11.05
CA GLY A 161 5.13 25.25 11.43
C GLY A 161 6.42 25.83 10.83
N ALA A 162 7.55 25.30 11.27
CA ALA A 162 8.89 25.79 10.92
C ALA A 162 9.36 25.43 9.49
N GLY A 163 8.58 24.66 8.72
CA GLY A 163 8.89 24.31 7.34
C GLY A 163 10.04 23.33 7.15
N MET A 164 10.38 22.54 8.17
CA MET A 164 11.44 21.52 8.10
C MET A 164 10.94 20.17 7.59
N VAL A 165 9.62 19.93 7.66
CA VAL A 165 8.95 18.72 7.17
C VAL A 165 7.83 19.13 6.22
N THR A 166 7.75 18.52 5.05
CA THR A 166 6.65 18.68 4.10
C THR A 166 5.81 17.42 4.04
N PHE A 167 4.50 17.54 4.14
CA PHE A 167 3.59 16.39 4.06
C PHE A 167 3.23 16.02 2.62
N MET A 168 3.34 14.73 2.30
CA MET A 168 2.92 14.15 1.04
C MET A 168 1.78 13.16 1.28
N ARG A 169 0.54 13.61 1.06
CA ARG A 169 -0.65 12.76 1.24
C ARG A 169 -0.79 11.80 0.06
N LEU A 170 -0.64 10.51 0.33
CA LEU A 170 -0.78 9.47 -0.67
C LEU A 170 -2.24 9.02 -0.78
N VAL A 171 -2.63 8.59 -1.98
CA VAL A 171 -3.97 8.10 -2.29
C VAL A 171 -3.94 6.57 -2.31
N GLU A 172 -4.86 5.96 -1.58
CA GLU A 172 -5.05 4.52 -1.55
C GLU A 172 -5.29 3.95 -2.97
N GLY A 173 -4.55 2.89 -3.33
CA GLY A 173 -4.55 2.30 -4.66
C GLY A 173 -3.83 3.13 -5.74
N GLY A 174 -3.35 4.32 -5.40
CA GLY A 174 -2.69 5.24 -6.32
C GLY A 174 -3.66 6.09 -7.15
N SER A 175 -3.16 7.17 -7.75
CA SER A 175 -3.96 8.03 -8.63
C SER A 175 -4.00 7.48 -10.05
N PRO A 176 -5.18 7.14 -10.62
CA PRO A 176 -5.27 6.65 -12.00
C PRO A 176 -4.79 7.63 -13.07
N ALA A 177 -4.59 8.90 -12.69
CA ALA A 177 -4.08 9.97 -13.54
C ALA A 177 -2.55 10.08 -13.56
N LEU A 178 -1.84 9.28 -12.74
CA LEU A 178 -0.38 9.26 -12.67
C LEU A 178 0.17 7.96 -13.24
N GLY A 179 1.25 8.08 -14.02
CA GLY A 179 1.96 6.96 -14.63
C GLY A 179 1.18 6.23 -15.73
N ASP A 180 1.89 5.38 -16.47
CA ASP A 180 1.35 4.54 -17.54
C ASP A 180 1.82 3.09 -17.34
N GLY A 181 1.11 2.13 -17.94
CA GLY A 181 1.48 0.72 -17.91
C GLY A 181 1.65 0.18 -16.49
N GLU A 182 2.82 -0.41 -16.20
CA GLU A 182 3.19 -0.98 -14.89
C GLU A 182 3.44 0.09 -13.81
N GLY A 183 3.70 1.33 -14.21
CA GLY A 183 3.86 2.48 -13.31
C GLY A 183 2.55 3.21 -13.01
N ARG A 184 1.41 2.75 -13.53
CA ARG A 184 0.13 3.43 -13.31
C ARG A 184 -0.29 3.41 -11.84
N GLY A 185 -0.64 4.58 -11.33
CA GLY A 185 -1.02 4.81 -9.94
C GLY A 185 0.16 5.07 -9.01
N TYR A 186 1.39 4.85 -9.45
CA TYR A 186 2.57 5.11 -8.62
C TYR A 186 2.90 6.59 -8.56
N VAL A 187 3.48 7.00 -7.43
CA VAL A 187 3.97 8.37 -7.22
C VAL A 187 5.45 8.31 -6.86
N GLU A 188 6.26 9.13 -7.52
CA GLU A 188 7.68 9.25 -7.23
C GLU A 188 7.90 9.84 -5.83
N VAL A 189 8.78 9.21 -5.05
CA VAL A 189 9.11 9.61 -3.67
C VAL A 189 10.60 9.84 -3.44
N ALA A 190 11.45 9.32 -4.31
CA ALA A 190 12.89 9.55 -4.33
C ALA A 190 13.41 9.23 -5.73
N ASP A 191 14.65 9.65 -6.04
CA ASP A 191 15.23 9.45 -7.37
C ASP A 191 15.28 7.94 -7.71
N GLY A 192 14.53 7.56 -8.76
CA GLY A 192 14.41 6.17 -9.23
C GLY A 192 13.46 5.29 -8.41
N LEU A 193 12.76 5.83 -7.42
CA LEU A 193 11.81 5.10 -6.58
C LEU A 193 10.41 5.72 -6.60
N GLN A 194 9.42 4.87 -6.82
CA GLN A 194 8.01 5.25 -6.82
C GLN A 194 7.18 4.31 -5.96
N VAL A 195 6.07 4.79 -5.42
CA VAL A 195 5.24 4.04 -4.47
C VAL A 195 3.76 4.03 -4.80
N LYS A 196 3.11 2.96 -4.37
CA LYS A 196 1.65 2.84 -4.26
C LYS A 196 1.32 2.34 -2.87
N ILE A 197 0.26 2.87 -2.27
CA ILE A 197 -0.12 2.59 -0.87
C ILE A 197 -1.51 1.99 -0.80
N TRP A 198 -1.74 1.12 0.18
CA TRP A 198 -3.05 0.59 0.55
C TRP A 198 -3.24 0.67 2.06
N SER A 199 -4.47 0.92 2.52
CA SER A 199 -4.76 0.85 3.96
C SER A 199 -4.96 -0.59 4.41
N VAL A 200 -4.52 -0.90 5.62
CA VAL A 200 -4.73 -2.17 6.30
C VAL A 200 -5.20 -1.92 7.73
N SER A 201 -5.83 -2.93 8.34
CA SER A 201 -6.31 -2.83 9.72
C SER A 201 -5.28 -3.33 10.71
N HIS A 202 -5.16 -2.62 11.83
CA HIS A 202 -4.21 -2.91 12.90
C HIS A 202 -4.93 -2.90 14.26
N GLY A 203 -6.02 -3.67 14.37
CA GLY A 203 -6.81 -3.78 15.60
C GLY A 203 -7.88 -2.70 15.74
N HIS A 204 -8.50 -2.67 16.92
CA HIS A 204 -9.61 -1.76 17.21
C HIS A 204 -9.49 -1.08 18.58
N CYS A 205 -10.15 0.06 18.72
CA CYS A 205 -10.19 0.83 19.96
C CYS A 205 -10.95 0.03 21.03
N ILE A 206 -10.45 0.09 22.28
CA ILE A 206 -11.15 -0.50 23.44
C ILE A 206 -12.41 0.31 23.77
N GLU A 207 -12.33 1.65 23.63
CA GLU A 207 -13.45 2.55 23.82
C GLU A 207 -14.23 2.76 22.51
N LYS A 208 -15.56 2.71 22.59
CA LYS A 208 -16.45 2.98 21.46
C LYS A 208 -16.56 4.48 21.20
N HIS A 209 -15.65 5.04 20.40
CA HIS A 209 -15.72 6.43 19.95
C HIS A 209 -15.59 6.56 18.42
N ASN A 210 -16.29 7.54 17.84
CA ASN A 210 -16.21 7.83 16.41
C ASN A 210 -14.91 8.58 16.09
N HIS A 211 -13.88 7.89 15.58
CA HIS A 211 -12.75 8.59 14.95
C HIS A 211 -13.15 9.11 13.56
N ARG A 212 -12.85 10.37 13.28
CA ARG A 212 -13.01 10.99 11.94
C ARG A 212 -12.02 10.41 10.91
N GLY A 213 -11.13 9.49 11.32
CA GLY A 213 -10.14 8.83 10.46
C GLY A 213 -10.65 7.57 9.75
N SER A 214 -11.61 6.84 10.32
CA SER A 214 -12.08 5.54 9.80
C SER A 214 -13.07 5.64 8.63
N ALA A 215 -13.19 6.81 7.99
CA ALA A 215 -14.01 6.94 6.80
C ALA A 215 -13.25 6.30 5.63
N SER A 216 -13.53 5.02 5.37
CA SER A 216 -13.18 4.35 4.13
C SER A 216 -13.51 5.28 2.96
N SER A 217 -12.54 5.54 2.10
CA SER A 217 -12.62 6.47 0.95
C SER A 217 -13.62 6.04 -0.14
N ALA A 218 -14.61 5.21 0.18
CA ALA A 218 -15.63 4.73 -0.74
C ALA A 218 -16.77 5.74 -0.99
N SER A 219 -16.75 6.95 -0.39
CA SER A 219 -17.75 7.99 -0.69
C SER A 219 -17.13 9.21 -1.35
N THR A 220 -17.04 9.18 -2.67
CA THR A 220 -16.87 10.37 -3.51
C THR A 220 -18.18 11.13 -3.59
N ARG A 221 -18.52 11.87 -2.52
CA ARG A 221 -19.46 13.01 -2.52
C ARG A 221 -19.59 13.49 -1.08
N PHE A 222 -18.96 14.61 -0.75
CA PHE A 222 -19.62 15.76 -0.12
C PHE A 222 -18.62 16.92 -0.05
N GLY A 223 -19.07 18.08 -0.50
CA GLY A 223 -18.26 19.27 -0.70
C GLY A 223 -17.69 19.85 0.59
N SER A 224 -16.57 20.54 0.39
CA SER A 224 -15.93 21.43 1.37
C SER A 224 -16.95 22.35 2.01
N HIS A 225 -17.00 22.36 3.34
CA HIS A 225 -17.38 23.55 4.07
C HIS A 225 -16.33 23.80 5.13
N ASP A 226 -15.44 24.71 4.78
CA ASP A 226 -14.58 25.46 5.67
C ASP A 226 -15.47 26.21 6.67
N ALA A 227 -15.15 26.12 7.95
CA ALA A 227 -15.83 26.87 9.00
C ALA A 227 -14.78 27.46 9.93
N SER A 228 -14.20 28.57 9.47
CA SER A 228 -13.63 29.60 10.31
C SER A 228 -14.66 30.06 11.34
N MET A 229 -14.34 30.01 12.63
CA MET A 229 -14.97 30.88 13.63
C MET A 229 -13.92 31.21 14.70
N SER A 230 -13.37 32.42 14.60
CA SER A 230 -12.82 33.17 15.71
C SER A 230 -13.85 34.22 16.14
N ILE A 231 -13.94 34.51 17.44
CA ILE A 231 -14.06 35.86 18.08
C ILE A 231 -14.46 35.70 19.59
N PRO A 232 -13.98 36.60 20.48
CA PRO A 232 -13.68 36.35 21.90
C PRO A 232 -14.74 36.92 22.87
N PRO A 233 -14.61 36.78 24.21
CA PRO A 233 -15.56 37.39 25.14
C PRO A 233 -15.11 38.79 25.57
N ARG A 234 -16.00 39.78 25.42
CA ARG A 234 -15.99 41.00 26.23
C ARG A 234 -17.34 41.14 26.95
N ARG A 235 -17.25 41.34 28.26
CA ARG A 235 -18.31 41.89 29.13
C ARG A 235 -18.55 43.34 28.72
N ASP A 236 -19.81 43.76 28.66
CA ASP A 236 -20.30 44.90 29.43
C ASP A 236 -21.84 44.98 29.41
N LEU A 237 -22.39 45.32 30.57
CA LEU A 237 -23.80 45.53 30.89
C LEU A 237 -24.27 46.88 30.33
N TYR A 238 -25.47 46.95 29.73
CA TYR A 238 -26.43 48.05 29.93
C TYR A 238 -27.85 47.63 29.54
N SER A 239 -28.80 48.08 30.35
CA SER A 239 -30.24 47.83 30.32
C SER A 239 -30.98 48.86 29.47
N HIS A 240 -32.08 48.47 28.80
CA HIS A 240 -33.40 49.15 28.74
C HIS A 240 -34.27 48.72 27.51
N PRO A 241 -35.61 48.88 27.57
CA PRO A 241 -36.57 47.90 26.98
C PRO A 241 -37.55 48.46 25.90
N VAL A 242 -38.19 47.52 25.14
CA VAL A 242 -39.60 47.55 24.61
C VAL A 242 -39.92 48.50 23.40
N PRO A 243 -40.90 48.24 22.48
CA PRO A 243 -41.51 46.99 21.96
C PRO A 243 -41.89 47.05 20.43
N PRO A 244 -42.99 46.46 19.88
CA PRO A 244 -42.93 45.64 18.67
C PRO A 244 -43.55 46.29 17.42
N GLN A 245 -43.21 45.84 16.21
CA GLN A 245 -44.13 46.01 15.08
C GLN A 245 -43.99 44.93 14.01
N ARG A 246 -45.18 44.46 13.60
CA ARG A 246 -45.49 43.37 12.68
C ARG A 246 -45.57 43.90 11.23
N THR A 247 -45.19 43.07 10.26
CA THR A 247 -45.92 42.75 9.00
C THR A 247 -45.14 41.62 8.29
N ALA A 248 -45.68 40.39 8.25
CA ALA A 248 -46.41 39.78 7.11
C ALA A 248 -45.51 39.58 5.87
N SER A 249 -45.35 38.43 5.20
CA SER A 249 -46.03 37.13 5.07
C SER A 249 -45.00 36.17 4.41
N LEU A 250 -45.02 34.83 4.48
CA LEU A 250 -46.00 33.87 3.96
C LEU A 250 -45.72 32.50 4.58
N LEU A 251 -46.76 31.82 5.06
CA LEU A 251 -46.72 30.40 5.36
C LEU A 251 -46.77 29.59 4.06
N SER A 252 -45.90 28.59 3.92
CA SER A 252 -46.31 27.29 3.38
C SER A 252 -45.86 26.21 4.34
N GLN A 253 -46.83 25.61 5.01
CA GLN A 253 -46.68 24.43 5.83
C GLN A 253 -46.12 23.28 4.98
N ALA A 254 -45.04 22.65 5.46
CA ALA A 254 -44.74 21.27 5.16
C ALA A 254 -44.44 20.57 6.50
N THR A 255 -45.42 19.77 6.88
CA THR A 255 -45.44 18.74 7.92
C THR A 255 -44.09 18.12 8.26
N PHE A 256 -43.75 18.18 9.56
CA PHE A 256 -42.79 17.29 10.21
C PHE A 256 -43.27 15.84 10.06
N GLY A 257 -42.67 15.09 9.14
CA GLY A 257 -42.63 13.64 9.25
C GLY A 257 -41.55 13.27 10.26
N PRO A 258 -41.78 12.31 11.18
CA PRO A 258 -40.68 11.78 11.96
C PRO A 258 -39.77 11.07 10.95
N GLY A 259 -38.58 11.64 10.75
CA GLY A 259 -37.52 10.95 10.02
C GLY A 259 -37.34 9.59 10.67
N SER A 260 -37.46 8.55 9.86
CA SER A 260 -37.02 7.19 10.17
C SER A 260 -35.73 7.25 10.99
N PRO A 261 -35.58 6.46 12.08
CA PRO A 261 -34.31 6.38 12.76
C PRO A 261 -33.32 5.89 11.72
N GLN A 262 -32.44 6.78 11.24
CA GLN A 262 -31.20 6.34 10.66
C GLN A 262 -30.55 5.58 11.81
N THR A 263 -30.53 4.25 11.69
CA THR A 263 -29.63 3.41 12.46
C THR A 263 -28.28 4.09 12.33
N GLU A 264 -27.83 4.74 13.40
CA GLU A 264 -26.43 5.06 13.59
C GLU A 264 -25.74 3.70 13.49
N GLN A 265 -25.25 3.37 12.30
CA GLN A 265 -24.38 2.23 12.14
C GLN A 265 -23.19 2.53 13.05
N GLU A 266 -23.14 1.86 14.21
CA GLU A 266 -22.04 1.95 15.16
C GLU A 266 -20.75 1.79 14.35
N ARG A 267 -20.03 2.89 14.11
CA ARG A 267 -18.80 2.85 13.33
C ARG A 267 -17.74 2.27 14.24
N ILE A 268 -17.32 1.05 13.92
CA ILE A 268 -16.26 0.37 14.65
C ILE A 268 -14.99 1.20 14.50
N CYS A 269 -14.43 1.61 15.63
CA CYS A 269 -13.19 2.35 15.71
C CYS A 269 -12.03 1.38 15.48
N VAL A 270 -11.43 1.41 14.28
CA VAL A 270 -10.26 0.60 13.92
C VAL A 270 -9.02 1.47 13.84
N TYR A 271 -7.87 0.92 14.22
CA TYR A 271 -6.59 1.55 13.94
C TYR A 271 -6.21 1.29 12.47
N ASP A 272 -5.83 2.36 11.79
CA ASP A 272 -5.38 2.32 10.41
C ASP A 272 -3.86 2.14 10.36
N SER A 273 -3.43 1.23 9.50
CA SER A 273 -2.04 1.10 9.06
C SER A 273 -1.98 1.04 7.54
N SER A 274 -0.80 0.85 6.98
CA SER A 274 -0.58 0.89 5.54
C SER A 274 0.37 -0.19 5.05
N ALA A 275 0.18 -0.60 3.79
CA ALA A 275 1.13 -1.41 3.04
C ALA A 275 1.64 -0.61 1.82
N TYR A 276 2.96 -0.59 1.64
CA TYR A 276 3.64 0.11 0.56
C TYR A 276 4.18 -0.87 -0.48
N PHE A 277 3.74 -0.71 -1.72
CA PHE A 277 4.45 -1.21 -2.89
C PHE A 277 5.53 -0.19 -3.27
N ILE A 278 6.80 -0.56 -3.20
CA ILE A 278 7.93 0.29 -3.53
C ILE A 278 8.61 -0.27 -4.78
N GLN A 279 8.52 0.48 -5.88
CA GLN A 279 8.95 0.04 -7.20
C GLN A 279 10.16 0.83 -7.69
N ASP A 280 11.14 0.10 -8.24
CA ASP A 280 12.23 0.69 -9.02
C ASP A 280 11.69 1.17 -10.37
N GLN A 281 11.90 2.45 -10.68
CA GLN A 281 11.31 3.08 -11.86
C GLN A 281 11.83 2.51 -13.19
N LYS A 282 13.07 1.98 -13.21
CA LYS A 282 13.73 1.53 -14.45
C LYS A 282 13.34 0.10 -14.80
N THR A 283 13.28 -0.78 -13.81
CA THR A 283 13.07 -2.22 -13.98
C THR A 283 11.65 -2.67 -13.65
N HIS A 284 10.85 -1.80 -13.03
CA HIS A 284 9.51 -2.09 -12.49
C HIS A 284 9.45 -3.24 -11.48
N ARG A 285 10.61 -3.68 -10.97
CA ARG A 285 10.65 -4.58 -9.82
C ARG A 285 10.27 -3.86 -8.56
N GLU A 286 9.61 -4.56 -7.66
CA GLU A 286 9.09 -3.98 -6.45
C GLU A 286 9.15 -4.92 -5.25
N VAL A 287 9.13 -4.30 -4.08
CA VAL A 287 8.92 -4.97 -2.78
C VAL A 287 7.62 -4.47 -2.17
N LEU A 288 6.97 -5.33 -1.40
CA LEU A 288 5.79 -4.97 -0.61
C LEU A 288 6.19 -4.93 0.87
N ILE A 289 6.03 -3.78 1.52
CA ILE A 289 6.36 -3.60 2.94
C ILE A 289 5.11 -3.18 3.69
N PHE A 290 4.67 -4.01 4.63
CA PHE A 290 3.58 -3.71 5.55
C PHE A 290 4.09 -2.95 6.77
N GLY A 291 3.26 -2.05 7.30
CA GLY A 291 3.31 -1.73 8.73
C GLY A 291 2.62 -2.82 9.55
N ASP A 292 2.26 -2.49 10.77
CA ASP A 292 1.52 -3.41 11.63
C ASP A 292 0.15 -3.74 11.02
N VAL A 293 -0.27 -4.98 11.13
CA VAL A 293 -1.44 -5.51 10.45
C VAL A 293 -2.03 -6.70 11.21
N GLU A 294 -3.35 -6.77 11.22
CA GLU A 294 -4.11 -7.89 11.78
C GLU A 294 -4.65 -8.79 10.66
N PRO A 295 -4.95 -10.08 10.92
CA PRO A 295 -5.50 -10.95 9.89
C PRO A 295 -6.95 -10.61 9.56
N ASP A 296 -7.33 -10.75 8.29
CA ASP A 296 -8.69 -10.46 7.83
C ASP A 296 -9.73 -11.38 8.51
N SER A 297 -9.30 -12.55 9.00
CA SER A 297 -10.16 -13.50 9.71
C SER A 297 -10.55 -13.07 11.13
N LEU A 298 -9.79 -12.15 11.74
CA LEU A 298 -10.08 -11.59 13.07
C LEU A 298 -10.52 -10.13 13.01
N SER A 299 -10.13 -9.41 11.95
CA SER A 299 -10.40 -7.98 11.83
C SER A 299 -11.91 -7.67 11.83
N LEU A 300 -12.28 -6.62 12.55
CA LEU A 300 -13.62 -6.03 12.46
C LEU A 300 -13.81 -5.19 11.18
N SER A 301 -12.72 -4.89 10.47
CA SER A 301 -12.72 -4.17 9.19
C SER A 301 -11.65 -4.78 8.27
N PRO A 302 -11.88 -5.99 7.72
CA PRO A 302 -10.87 -6.68 6.90
C PRO A 302 -10.51 -5.87 5.64
N ARG A 303 -9.21 -5.78 5.34
CA ARG A 303 -8.64 -4.95 4.27
C ARG A 303 -7.49 -5.61 3.50
N ASN A 304 -6.94 -6.72 3.97
CA ASN A 304 -5.74 -7.33 3.40
C ASN A 304 -5.99 -7.92 2.01
N LEU A 305 -7.19 -8.44 1.75
CA LEU A 305 -7.56 -8.99 0.43
C LEU A 305 -7.27 -8.03 -0.74
N GLN A 306 -7.49 -6.72 -0.57
CA GLN A 306 -7.26 -5.74 -1.63
C GLN A 306 -5.76 -5.59 -1.94
N VAL A 307 -4.91 -5.66 -0.90
CA VAL A 307 -3.45 -5.68 -1.05
C VAL A 307 -3.02 -6.95 -1.80
N TRP A 308 -3.61 -8.10 -1.46
CA TRP A 308 -3.34 -9.37 -2.14
C TRP A 308 -3.79 -9.39 -3.60
N SER A 309 -4.93 -8.79 -3.92
CA SER A 309 -5.39 -8.64 -5.31
C SER A 309 -4.46 -7.76 -6.15
N GLU A 310 -3.88 -6.71 -5.56
CA GLU A 310 -2.85 -5.87 -6.23
C GLU A 310 -1.51 -6.61 -6.37
N ALA A 311 -1.10 -7.40 -5.36
CA ALA A 311 0.16 -8.15 -5.36
C ALA A 311 0.16 -9.36 -6.32
N ALA A 312 -0.97 -10.04 -6.46
CA ALA A 312 -1.08 -11.30 -7.21
C ALA A 312 -0.57 -11.26 -8.66
N PRO A 313 -0.98 -10.31 -9.54
CA PRO A 313 -0.47 -10.24 -10.90
C PRO A 313 1.04 -9.92 -10.96
N LYS A 314 1.56 -9.19 -9.96
CA LYS A 314 2.98 -8.82 -9.86
C LYS A 314 3.83 -10.02 -9.51
N ILE A 315 3.37 -10.86 -8.59
CA ILE A 315 4.00 -12.14 -8.24
C ILE A 315 3.99 -13.09 -9.45
N ASP A 316 2.86 -13.22 -10.17
CA ASP A 316 2.77 -14.07 -11.37
C ASP A 316 3.64 -13.57 -12.54
N SER A 317 3.89 -12.27 -12.63
CA SER A 317 4.83 -11.69 -13.59
C SER A 317 6.30 -11.81 -13.16
N GLY A 318 6.55 -12.00 -11.86
CA GLY A 318 7.87 -12.02 -11.26
C GLY A 318 8.44 -10.65 -10.89
N SER A 319 7.67 -9.55 -11.04
CA SER A 319 8.08 -8.20 -10.64
C SER A 319 8.09 -7.98 -9.13
N LEU A 320 7.22 -8.68 -8.39
CA LEU A 320 7.19 -8.70 -6.92
C LEU A 320 7.69 -10.06 -6.42
N ARG A 321 8.84 -10.05 -5.74
CA ARG A 321 9.50 -11.27 -5.22
C ARG A 321 9.70 -11.28 -3.71
N ALA A 322 9.39 -10.17 -3.03
CA ALA A 322 9.53 -10.09 -1.59
C ALA A 322 8.42 -9.31 -0.91
N ILE A 323 7.97 -9.85 0.22
CA ILE A 323 7.01 -9.25 1.13
C ILE A 323 7.66 -9.13 2.50
N PHE A 324 7.63 -7.93 3.08
CA PHE A 324 7.97 -7.68 4.47
C PHE A 324 6.66 -7.53 5.23
N ILE A 325 6.37 -8.48 6.12
CA ILE A 325 5.13 -8.52 6.89
C ILE A 325 5.42 -8.91 8.34
N GLU A 326 4.66 -8.33 9.26
CA GLU A 326 4.86 -8.62 10.66
C GLU A 326 4.46 -10.05 11.06
N CYS A 327 5.12 -10.53 12.11
CA CYS A 327 4.64 -11.64 12.91
C CYS A 327 5.12 -11.35 14.33
N SER A 328 4.31 -10.61 15.09
CA SER A 328 4.72 -10.10 16.40
C SER A 328 4.85 -11.18 17.47
N TYR A 329 4.09 -12.28 17.34
CA TYR A 329 3.97 -13.32 18.36
C TYR A 329 4.09 -14.72 17.77
N ASP A 330 4.51 -15.69 18.57
CA ASP A 330 4.40 -17.12 18.26
C ASP A 330 2.98 -17.66 18.50
N ASP A 331 2.71 -18.88 18.04
CA ASP A 331 1.37 -19.48 18.07
C ASP A 331 0.79 -19.70 19.48
N SER A 332 1.63 -19.66 20.54
CA SER A 332 1.12 -19.77 21.92
C SER A 332 0.36 -18.53 22.38
N GLN A 333 0.47 -17.41 21.66
CA GLN A 333 -0.28 -16.19 21.93
C GLN A 333 -1.77 -16.38 21.61
N CYS A 334 -2.63 -16.08 22.60
CA CYS A 334 -4.08 -16.13 22.43
C CYS A 334 -4.57 -14.99 21.51
N ASP A 335 -5.61 -15.27 20.73
CA ASP A 335 -6.12 -14.34 19.70
C ASP A 335 -6.62 -13.02 20.28
N ASP A 336 -7.24 -13.06 21.46
CA ASP A 336 -7.73 -11.89 22.21
C ASP A 336 -6.62 -10.95 22.70
N ARG A 337 -5.37 -11.42 22.67
CA ARG A 337 -4.17 -10.67 23.08
C ARG A 337 -3.21 -10.44 21.92
N LEU A 338 -3.68 -10.55 20.69
CA LEU A 338 -2.91 -10.14 19.50
C LEU A 338 -2.91 -8.63 19.32
N PHE A 339 -3.94 -7.93 19.81
CA PHE A 339 -4.03 -6.46 19.78
C PHE A 339 -3.71 -5.85 18.39
N GLY A 340 -4.24 -6.47 17.33
CA GLY A 340 -4.06 -5.99 15.96
C GLY A 340 -2.82 -6.52 15.24
N HIS A 341 -2.19 -7.59 15.73
CA HIS A 341 -0.99 -8.19 15.16
C HIS A 341 -1.18 -9.63 14.66
N LEU A 342 -0.16 -10.14 13.97
CA LEU A 342 -0.10 -11.51 13.43
C LEU A 342 0.70 -12.47 14.33
N LYS A 343 0.39 -13.77 14.16
CA LYS A 343 1.19 -14.92 14.61
C LYS A 343 1.26 -15.96 13.47
N PRO A 344 2.12 -17.00 13.51
CA PRO A 344 2.42 -17.85 12.35
C PRO A 344 1.21 -18.44 11.63
N VAL A 345 0.22 -18.97 12.36
CA VAL A 345 -0.99 -19.53 11.75
C VAL A 345 -1.73 -18.50 10.88
N TYR A 346 -1.75 -17.24 11.29
CA TYR A 346 -2.43 -16.16 10.60
C TYR A 346 -1.62 -15.60 9.43
N VAL A 347 -0.28 -15.54 9.55
CA VAL A 347 0.58 -15.24 8.40
C VAL A 347 0.32 -16.25 7.27
N ILE A 348 0.27 -17.55 7.59
CA ILE A 348 0.03 -18.60 6.60
C ILE A 348 -1.40 -18.55 6.05
N GLN A 349 -2.39 -18.17 6.86
CA GLN A 349 -3.75 -17.94 6.38
C GLN A 349 -3.82 -16.82 5.34
N GLU A 350 -3.16 -15.69 5.58
CA GLU A 350 -3.07 -14.58 4.63
C GLU A 350 -2.33 -15.01 3.35
N LEU A 351 -1.24 -15.77 3.49
CA LEU A 351 -0.49 -16.31 2.33
C LEU A 351 -1.31 -17.33 1.52
N ARG A 352 -2.19 -18.13 2.13
CA ARG A 352 -3.14 -18.99 1.39
C ARG A 352 -4.13 -18.16 0.56
N THR A 353 -4.57 -17.03 1.10
CA THR A 353 -5.42 -16.07 0.38
C THR A 353 -4.65 -15.48 -0.81
N LEU A 354 -3.41 -15.04 -0.59
CA LEU A 354 -2.53 -14.55 -1.66
C LEU A 354 -2.28 -15.62 -2.74
N ALA A 355 -1.99 -16.85 -2.35
CA ALA A 355 -1.81 -17.98 -3.28
C ALA A 355 -3.03 -18.20 -4.16
N SER A 356 -4.23 -18.07 -3.60
CA SER A 356 -5.49 -18.15 -4.34
C SER A 356 -5.64 -17.00 -5.34
N GLN A 357 -5.30 -15.77 -4.93
CA GLN A 357 -5.30 -14.60 -5.82
C GLN A 357 -4.29 -14.74 -6.97
N VAL A 358 -3.09 -15.28 -6.70
CA VAL A 358 -2.06 -15.56 -7.73
C VAL A 358 -2.55 -16.62 -8.73
N ALA A 359 -3.17 -17.69 -8.25
CA ALA A 359 -3.75 -18.72 -9.12
C ALA A 359 -4.83 -18.15 -10.04
N GLU A 360 -5.69 -17.28 -9.51
CA GLU A 360 -6.72 -16.59 -10.28
C GLU A 360 -6.12 -15.64 -11.33
N ALA A 361 -5.14 -14.80 -10.95
CA ALA A 361 -4.45 -13.89 -11.85
C ALA A 361 -3.78 -14.64 -13.01
N ARG A 362 -3.12 -15.78 -12.72
CA ARG A 362 -2.49 -16.65 -13.72
C ARG A 362 -3.51 -17.25 -14.67
N SER A 363 -4.63 -17.74 -14.15
CA SER A 363 -5.74 -18.27 -14.96
C SER A 363 -6.30 -17.20 -15.90
N ASN A 364 -6.56 -16.00 -15.39
CA ASN A 364 -7.05 -14.86 -16.18
C ASN A 364 -6.07 -14.45 -17.28
N ARG A 365 -4.76 -14.46 -17.02
CA ARG A 365 -3.71 -14.23 -18.02
C ARG A 365 -3.75 -15.28 -19.13
N LEU A 366 -3.87 -16.56 -18.78
CA LEU A 366 -3.94 -17.67 -19.75
C LEU A 366 -5.22 -17.60 -20.60
N LEU A 367 -6.37 -17.24 -20.03
CA LEU A 367 -7.61 -17.05 -20.77
C LEU A 367 -7.52 -15.87 -21.75
N ASN A 368 -6.95 -14.75 -21.32
CA ASN A 368 -6.77 -13.56 -22.17
C ASN A 368 -5.81 -13.81 -23.36
N THR A 369 -4.73 -14.57 -23.15
CA THR A 369 -3.82 -14.95 -24.25
C THR A 369 -4.50 -15.88 -25.26
N LYS A 370 -5.31 -16.84 -24.81
CA LYS A 370 -6.12 -17.71 -25.69
C LYS A 370 -7.14 -16.89 -26.49
N LYS A 371 -7.82 -15.91 -25.88
CA LYS A 371 -8.77 -15.02 -26.57
C LYS A 371 -8.07 -14.19 -27.65
N ARG A 372 -6.89 -13.59 -27.36
CA ARG A 372 -6.09 -12.85 -28.35
C ARG A 372 -5.66 -13.74 -29.53
N LYS A 373 -5.23 -14.98 -29.28
CA LYS A 373 -4.89 -15.94 -30.35
C LYS A 373 -6.09 -16.29 -31.24
N ARG A 374 -7.30 -16.47 -30.66
CA ARG A 374 -8.53 -16.72 -31.44
C ARG A 374 -8.94 -15.54 -32.32
N VAL A 375 -8.77 -14.31 -31.85
CA VAL A 375 -9.06 -13.10 -32.64
C VAL A 375 -8.04 -12.88 -33.76
N GLY A 376 -6.75 -13.14 -33.51
CA GLY A 376 -5.71 -13.07 -34.55
C GLY A 376 -5.86 -14.11 -35.66
N SER A 377 -6.44 -15.28 -35.34
CA SER A 377 -6.71 -16.34 -36.32
C SER A 377 -7.92 -16.05 -37.23
N LEU A 378 -8.76 -15.05 -36.89
CA LEU A 378 -9.91 -14.65 -37.72
C LEU A 378 -9.57 -13.52 -38.70
N THR A 379 -8.33 -13.02 -38.69
CA THR A 379 -7.87 -11.91 -39.55
C THR A 379 -6.88 -12.32 -40.65
N GLU A 380 -6.50 -13.60 -40.75
CA GLU A 380 -5.70 -14.11 -41.85
C GLU A 380 -6.46 -15.16 -42.64
N GLU A 381 -7.31 -14.71 -43.57
CA GLU A 381 -7.59 -15.40 -44.84
C GLU A 381 -8.44 -14.47 -45.73
N VAL A 382 -7.79 -13.47 -46.32
CA VAL A 382 -8.30 -12.80 -47.53
C VAL A 382 -7.28 -13.03 -48.64
N PRO A 383 -7.58 -13.82 -49.68
CA PRO A 383 -6.65 -14.06 -50.77
C PRO A 383 -6.42 -12.75 -51.54
N ARG A 384 -5.16 -12.32 -51.62
CA ARG A 384 -4.71 -11.20 -52.47
C ARG A 384 -5.00 -11.53 -53.93
N ARG A 385 -6.00 -10.88 -54.52
CA ARG A 385 -6.17 -10.78 -55.99
C ARG A 385 -5.45 -9.52 -56.49
N ASN A 386 -4.56 -9.72 -57.46
CA ASN A 386 -3.88 -8.66 -58.22
C ASN A 386 -4.89 -7.64 -58.81
N PRO A 387 -4.64 -6.32 -58.74
CA PRO A 387 -5.38 -5.37 -59.55
C PRO A 387 -4.68 -5.18 -60.89
N SER A 388 -5.42 -5.42 -61.98
CA SER A 388 -5.05 -4.93 -63.31
C SER A 388 -5.85 -3.66 -63.61
N LEU A 389 -5.16 -2.71 -64.24
CA LEU A 389 -5.63 -1.39 -64.65
C LEU A 389 -6.86 -1.43 -65.57
N ALA A 390 -7.85 -0.57 -65.31
CA ALA A 390 -8.59 0.19 -66.33
C ALA A 390 -9.48 1.30 -65.69
N ASN A 391 -8.99 2.54 -65.74
CA ASN A 391 -9.66 3.76 -66.21
C ASN A 391 -11.22 3.81 -66.29
N LEU A 392 -11.85 4.71 -65.51
CA LEU A 392 -12.46 5.99 -65.94
C LEU A 392 -13.39 6.61 -64.86
N SER A 393 -12.87 7.62 -64.15
CA SER A 393 -13.41 8.99 -63.88
C SER A 393 -14.88 9.24 -63.43
N PRO A 394 -15.22 10.45 -62.93
CA PRO A 394 -15.33 10.77 -61.51
C PRO A 394 -16.77 11.19 -61.12
N GLU A 395 -17.06 11.37 -59.84
CA GLU A 395 -17.81 12.51 -59.27
C GLU A 395 -18.08 12.24 -57.77
N ASP A 396 -17.45 13.08 -56.94
CA ASP A 396 -17.82 13.44 -55.57
C ASP A 396 -19.23 14.11 -55.52
N PRO A 397 -19.82 14.57 -54.39
CA PRO A 397 -19.36 14.51 -52.99
C PRO A 397 -20.47 14.23 -51.92
N VAL A 398 -20.02 14.05 -50.67
CA VAL A 398 -20.52 14.68 -49.42
C VAL A 398 -21.84 14.20 -48.76
N SER A 399 -21.65 13.81 -47.50
CA SER A 399 -22.52 13.83 -46.29
C SER A 399 -23.47 15.06 -46.15
N PRO A 400 -24.25 15.30 -45.08
CA PRO A 400 -24.50 14.52 -43.86
C PRO A 400 -25.98 14.59 -43.36
N LYS A 401 -26.20 14.06 -42.15
CA LYS A 401 -27.18 14.48 -41.11
C LYS A 401 -28.49 13.70 -40.98
N THR A 402 -28.54 12.94 -39.87
CA THR A 402 -29.40 13.15 -38.70
C THR A 402 -30.83 13.67 -38.94
N ILE A 403 -31.84 12.95 -38.45
CA ILE A 403 -32.83 13.41 -37.43
C ILE A 403 -33.80 12.28 -37.03
N LYS A 404 -33.88 12.08 -35.71
CA LYS A 404 -34.97 11.71 -34.78
C LYS A 404 -36.16 10.81 -35.19
N ALA A 405 -36.25 9.70 -34.46
CA ALA A 405 -37.31 9.26 -33.54
C ALA A 405 -38.76 9.81 -33.61
N SER A 406 -39.70 8.86 -33.69
CA SER A 406 -41.03 8.78 -33.03
C SER A 406 -41.51 7.31 -33.18
N SER A 407 -41.68 6.47 -32.15
CA SER A 407 -42.76 6.41 -31.12
C SER A 407 -44.16 6.44 -31.76
N VAL A 408 -45.14 5.55 -31.55
CA VAL A 408 -45.42 4.28 -30.84
C VAL A 408 -46.68 3.75 -31.58
N ASP A 409 -46.98 2.46 -31.61
CA ASP A 409 -48.36 2.02 -31.34
C ASP A 409 -48.46 0.53 -31.00
N LEU A 410 -49.20 0.28 -29.92
CA LEU A 410 -49.56 -1.01 -29.32
C LEU A 410 -50.98 -1.38 -29.75
N VAL A 411 -51.23 -2.62 -30.20
CA VAL A 411 -52.55 -3.26 -30.09
C VAL A 411 -52.40 -4.76 -29.80
N TYR A 412 -53.25 -5.26 -28.90
CA TYR A 412 -53.27 -6.57 -28.26
C TYR A 412 -54.25 -7.56 -28.92
N ALA A 413 -54.07 -8.85 -28.58
CA ALA A 413 -55.01 -10.00 -28.53
C ALA A 413 -54.96 -11.08 -29.65
N GLY A 414 -54.69 -12.34 -29.24
CA GLY A 414 -54.71 -13.59 -30.04
C GLY A 414 -56.11 -14.25 -30.09
N PRO A 415 -56.30 -15.60 -30.13
CA PRO A 415 -55.36 -16.73 -30.27
C PRO A 415 -55.71 -17.70 -31.45
N GLU A 416 -54.80 -18.59 -31.87
CA GLU A 416 -55.13 -19.91 -32.48
C GLU A 416 -53.88 -20.81 -32.63
N THR A 417 -54.04 -22.12 -32.46
CA THR A 417 -53.04 -23.22 -32.52
C THR A 417 -53.62 -24.38 -33.34
N PRO A 418 -52.87 -25.42 -33.81
CA PRO A 418 -51.47 -25.59 -34.23
C PRO A 418 -51.40 -26.28 -35.66
N PRO A 419 -50.30 -26.90 -36.18
CA PRO A 419 -49.62 -28.11 -35.65
C PRO A 419 -48.07 -28.14 -35.72
N THR A 420 -47.46 -28.99 -34.90
CA THR A 420 -46.03 -29.39 -34.83
C THR A 420 -45.60 -30.30 -36.00
N PRO A 421 -44.29 -30.44 -36.34
CA PRO A 421 -43.47 -31.52 -35.73
C PRO A 421 -41.97 -31.23 -35.45
N HIS A 422 -41.51 -31.87 -34.37
CA HIS A 422 -40.22 -32.55 -34.11
C HIS A 422 -38.84 -31.85 -33.99
N LEU A 423 -38.34 -31.91 -32.74
CA LEU A 423 -37.01 -32.30 -32.22
C LEU A 423 -35.72 -31.77 -32.90
N ALA A 424 -34.93 -31.02 -32.11
CA ALA A 424 -33.65 -31.50 -31.56
C ALA A 424 -33.12 -30.52 -30.50
N THR A 425 -33.09 -30.96 -29.24
CA THR A 425 -32.32 -30.36 -28.15
C THR A 425 -30.86 -30.79 -28.31
N PRO A 426 -29.87 -29.89 -28.42
CA PRO A 426 -28.48 -30.24 -28.17
C PRO A 426 -28.23 -30.09 -26.67
N THR A 427 -28.10 -31.23 -26.01
CA THR A 427 -27.60 -31.40 -24.66
C THR A 427 -26.30 -30.61 -24.48
N ALA A 428 -26.25 -29.77 -23.45
CA ALA A 428 -25.03 -29.16 -22.95
C ALA A 428 -24.17 -30.22 -22.25
N GLU A 429 -23.56 -31.11 -23.03
CA GLU A 429 -22.57 -32.09 -22.59
C GLU A 429 -21.23 -31.90 -23.35
N LEU A 430 -20.86 -30.64 -23.57
CA LEU A 430 -19.52 -30.30 -24.01
C LEU A 430 -18.76 -29.66 -22.85
N THR A 431 -17.69 -30.37 -22.45
CA THR A 431 -16.54 -29.95 -21.65
C THR A 431 -16.71 -29.83 -20.13
N LEU A 432 -17.18 -30.89 -19.46
CA LEU A 432 -16.73 -31.19 -18.08
C LEU A 432 -15.46 -32.06 -18.05
N ARG A 433 -15.11 -32.71 -19.18
CA ARG A 433 -13.93 -33.60 -19.28
C ARG A 433 -12.60 -32.90 -19.63
N GLU A 434 -12.62 -31.63 -20.02
CA GLU A 434 -11.37 -30.88 -20.30
C GLU A 434 -10.85 -30.10 -19.07
N LEU A 435 -11.60 -30.07 -17.97
CA LEU A 435 -11.13 -29.51 -16.70
C LEU A 435 -10.41 -30.54 -15.82
N GLU A 436 -10.56 -31.84 -16.11
CA GLU A 436 -10.06 -32.95 -15.27
C GLU A 436 -8.67 -33.45 -15.66
N SER A 437 -8.04 -32.91 -16.71
CA SER A 437 -6.74 -33.40 -17.21
C SER A 437 -5.50 -32.60 -16.77
N PHE A 438 -5.60 -31.82 -15.68
CA PHE A 438 -4.43 -31.20 -15.03
C PHE A 438 -4.20 -31.80 -13.64
N THR A 439 -4.02 -33.12 -13.54
CA THR A 439 -3.33 -33.72 -12.40
C THR A 439 -1.83 -33.50 -12.54
N SER A 440 -1.39 -32.25 -12.62
CA SER A 440 -0.04 -31.88 -12.20
C SER A 440 -0.06 -31.81 -10.68
N ALA A 441 1.03 -32.21 -10.01
CA ALA A 441 1.20 -31.93 -8.58
C ALA A 441 0.74 -30.49 -8.26
N PRO A 442 0.09 -30.23 -7.12
CA PRO A 442 -0.41 -28.91 -6.80
C PRO A 442 0.73 -27.90 -6.96
N MET A 443 0.59 -26.99 -7.93
CA MET A 443 1.60 -25.96 -8.15
C MET A 443 1.67 -25.11 -6.89
N ARG A 444 2.87 -25.01 -6.33
CA ARG A 444 3.22 -24.07 -5.26
C ARG A 444 3.05 -22.65 -5.81
N GLN A 445 1.93 -22.01 -5.48
CA GLN A 445 1.53 -20.76 -6.16
C GLN A 445 2.48 -19.60 -5.86
N LEU A 446 3.17 -19.65 -4.72
CA LEU A 446 4.07 -18.63 -4.22
C LEU A 446 5.55 -19.08 -4.28
N ASP A 447 5.87 -20.05 -5.13
CA ASP A 447 7.23 -20.54 -5.30
C ASP A 447 8.21 -19.40 -5.67
N GLY A 448 9.28 -19.28 -4.89
CA GLY A 448 10.29 -18.23 -5.03
C GLY A 448 9.87 -16.86 -4.48
N LEU A 449 8.77 -16.76 -3.75
CA LEU A 449 8.41 -15.57 -2.98
C LEU A 449 9.15 -15.59 -1.64
N LYS A 450 9.89 -14.52 -1.34
CA LYS A 450 10.54 -14.33 -0.04
C LYS A 450 9.62 -13.57 0.91
N VAL A 451 9.33 -14.15 2.06
CA VAL A 451 8.55 -13.53 3.13
C VAL A 451 9.50 -13.19 4.27
N VAL A 452 9.82 -11.90 4.38
CA VAL A 452 10.68 -11.36 5.41
C VAL A 452 9.81 -10.97 6.60
N ILE A 453 10.00 -11.67 7.71
CA ILE A 453 9.27 -11.43 8.96
C ILE A 453 9.91 -10.26 9.68
N ILE A 454 9.08 -9.25 9.98
CA ILE A 454 9.45 -8.03 10.69
C ILE A 454 8.64 -7.92 11.99
N HIS A 455 8.95 -6.91 12.79
CA HIS A 455 8.16 -6.48 13.95
C HIS A 455 7.94 -7.58 15.02
N VAL A 456 8.91 -8.48 15.22
CA VAL A 456 8.82 -9.51 16.27
C VAL A 456 8.90 -8.85 17.65
N LYS A 457 7.99 -9.20 18.57
CA LYS A 457 7.98 -8.66 19.94
C LYS A 457 8.77 -9.55 20.89
N ASP A 458 9.66 -8.93 21.67
CA ASP A 458 10.47 -9.63 22.66
C ASP A 458 9.66 -9.98 23.91
N ARG A 459 9.90 -11.18 24.45
CA ARG A 459 9.32 -11.62 25.74
C ARG A 459 10.07 -11.10 26.97
N LEU A 460 11.28 -10.55 26.78
CA LEU A 460 12.17 -10.06 27.85
C LEU A 460 12.39 -11.07 28.98
N ASN A 461 12.60 -12.34 28.64
CA ASN A 461 12.90 -13.41 29.60
C ASN A 461 13.95 -14.38 29.04
N ASP A 462 14.42 -15.30 29.89
CA ASP A 462 15.44 -16.30 29.54
C ASP A 462 14.89 -17.46 28.66
N GLY A 463 13.70 -17.27 28.06
CA GLY A 463 13.09 -18.23 27.16
C GLY A 463 13.82 -18.33 25.82
N PRO A 464 13.35 -19.23 24.92
CA PRO A 464 13.92 -19.32 23.59
C PRO A 464 13.68 -18.02 22.83
N ASN A 465 14.56 -17.71 21.86
CA ASN A 465 14.37 -16.56 21.00
C ASN A 465 13.02 -16.65 20.27
N VAL A 466 12.21 -15.60 20.35
CA VAL A 466 10.84 -15.60 19.80
C VAL A 466 10.86 -15.68 18.28
N GLY A 467 11.81 -14.99 17.63
CA GLY A 467 11.97 -15.04 16.18
C GLY A 467 12.28 -16.45 15.68
N ASP A 468 13.16 -17.18 16.37
CA ASP A 468 13.49 -18.57 16.00
C ASP A 468 12.26 -19.50 16.16
N GLN A 469 11.46 -19.33 17.22
CA GLN A 469 10.21 -20.07 17.40
C GLN A 469 9.18 -19.76 16.31
N ILE A 470 9.00 -18.47 15.97
CA ILE A 470 8.13 -18.03 14.89
C ILE A 470 8.56 -18.66 13.57
N LEU A 471 9.86 -18.68 13.28
CA LEU A 471 10.38 -19.28 12.05
C LEU A 471 10.09 -20.78 12.01
N GLU A 472 10.32 -21.50 13.09
CA GLU A 472 10.03 -22.93 13.19
C GLU A 472 8.54 -23.21 12.91
N GLN A 473 7.64 -22.46 13.54
CA GLN A 473 6.20 -22.59 13.36
C GLN A 473 5.75 -22.25 11.94
N LEU A 474 6.27 -21.16 11.36
CA LEU A 474 5.98 -20.81 9.96
C LEU A 474 6.41 -21.94 9.01
N LEU A 475 7.58 -22.54 9.22
CA LEU A 475 8.06 -23.66 8.41
C LEU A 475 7.24 -24.93 8.63
N GLU A 476 6.68 -25.16 9.82
CA GLU A 476 5.74 -26.26 10.08
C GLU A 476 4.44 -26.06 9.31
N HIS A 477 3.80 -24.90 9.46
CA HIS A 477 2.59 -24.55 8.73
C HIS A 477 2.79 -24.56 7.21
N GLU A 478 3.96 -24.15 6.72
CA GLU A 478 4.30 -24.18 5.29
C GLU A 478 4.43 -25.60 4.74
N LYS A 479 4.91 -26.58 5.53
CA LYS A 479 4.95 -27.99 5.11
C LYS A 479 3.54 -28.53 4.83
N GLU A 480 2.56 -28.08 5.60
CA GLU A 480 1.15 -28.44 5.40
C GLU A 480 0.51 -27.64 4.27
N ALA A 481 0.77 -26.33 4.19
CA ALA A 481 0.17 -25.43 3.22
C ALA A 481 0.73 -25.59 1.80
N GLN A 482 2.00 -26.00 1.67
CA GLN A 482 2.71 -26.21 0.41
C GLN A 482 2.63 -25.00 -0.54
N LEU A 483 2.85 -23.79 -0.04
CA LEU A 483 2.71 -22.55 -0.81
C LEU A 483 3.95 -22.27 -1.68
N GLY A 484 5.14 -22.68 -1.24
CA GLY A 484 6.43 -22.43 -1.88
C GLY A 484 7.20 -21.22 -1.36
N CYS A 485 6.78 -20.63 -0.24
CA CYS A 485 7.41 -19.43 0.32
C CYS A 485 8.77 -19.73 0.99
N GLU A 486 9.70 -18.79 0.89
CA GLU A 486 10.93 -18.75 1.70
C GLU A 486 10.72 -17.78 2.87
N PHE A 487 10.82 -18.25 4.12
CA PHE A 487 10.69 -17.40 5.31
C PHE A 487 12.04 -16.98 5.88
N VAL A 488 12.18 -15.71 6.25
CA VAL A 488 13.39 -15.17 6.88
C VAL A 488 13.00 -14.23 8.01
N ILE A 489 13.57 -14.41 9.21
CA ILE A 489 13.44 -13.43 10.30
C ILE A 489 14.43 -12.28 10.07
N SER A 490 13.93 -11.06 9.98
CA SER A 490 14.76 -9.87 9.80
C SER A 490 15.51 -9.49 11.08
N LYS A 491 16.75 -9.01 10.92
CA LYS A 491 17.63 -8.54 11.99
C LYS A 491 18.29 -7.22 11.59
N PRO A 492 18.56 -6.30 12.54
CA PRO A 492 19.27 -5.06 12.25
C PRO A 492 20.60 -5.30 11.55
N GLY A 493 20.90 -4.45 10.57
CA GLY A 493 22.11 -4.53 9.75
C GLY A 493 22.06 -5.52 8.59
N GLN A 494 20.99 -6.30 8.45
CA GLN A 494 20.78 -7.10 7.24
C GLN A 494 20.50 -6.20 6.03
N SER A 495 20.90 -6.70 4.86
CA SER A 495 20.56 -6.14 3.55
C SER A 495 19.95 -7.20 2.68
N PHE A 496 18.80 -6.90 2.10
CA PHE A 496 18.12 -7.73 1.12
C PHE A 496 18.21 -7.09 -0.26
N PHE A 497 18.43 -7.91 -1.28
CA PHE A 497 18.57 -7.49 -2.67
C PHE A 497 17.54 -8.26 -3.51
N PHE A 498 16.76 -7.53 -4.33
CA PHE A 498 15.63 -8.07 -5.11
C PHE A 498 15.61 -7.55 -6.54
#